data_AF-A0A7S2H5A0-F1
#
_entry.id   AF-A0A7S2H5A0-F1
#
_cell.length_a   1.000
_cell.length_b   1.000
_cell.length_c   1.000
_cell.angle_alpha   90.00
_cell.angle_beta   90.00
_cell.angle_gamma   90.00
#
_symmetry.space_group_name_H-M   'P 1'
#
loop_
_entity.id
_entity.type
_entity.pdbx_description
1 polymer ?
#
loop_
_entity_poly.entity_id
_entity_poly.type
_entity_poly.pdbx_seq_one_letter_code
_entity_poly.pdbx_strand_id
1 'polypeptide(L)'
;VKRAERLEILVCGLKQQEISELAPFLSEAFPHSNINSRILLKAELRGFQLAGIRPAPDLVVVVHRNEGRVLLTDRNGFYHDVLGSAWQQTRGNVLVVLTRTETNADAELCDAQLVRSLSTQGDQPTVGDL
;
A
#
# COMPACT_ATOMS: atom_id res chain seq x y z
N VAL A 1 10.74 -24.10 7.92
CA VAL A 1 9.54 -24.46 8.70
C VAL A 1 8.34 -24.29 7.77
N LYS A 2 7.65 -25.37 7.38
CA LYS A 2 6.42 -25.26 6.56
C LYS A 2 5.28 -24.87 7.50
N ARG A 3 4.72 -23.68 7.32
CA ARG A 3 3.53 -23.25 8.07
C ARG A 3 2.34 -24.08 7.58
N ALA A 4 1.61 -24.70 8.51
CA ALA A 4 0.42 -25.51 8.20
C ALA A 4 -0.80 -24.65 7.85
N GLU A 5 -0.75 -23.36 8.15
CA GLU A 5 -1.83 -22.39 7.95
C GLU A 5 -1.60 -21.59 6.66
N ARG A 6 -2.71 -21.25 5.99
CA ARG A 6 -2.69 -20.37 4.82
C ARG A 6 -2.14 -19.00 5.20
N LEU A 7 -1.40 -18.38 4.29
CA LEU A 7 -0.87 -17.03 4.48
C LEU A 7 -2.03 -16.04 4.55
N GLU A 8 -2.06 -15.18 5.57
CA GLU A 8 -3.08 -14.14 5.69
C GLU A 8 -2.58 -12.83 5.06
N ILE A 9 -3.18 -12.40 3.95
CA ILE A 9 -2.86 -11.15 3.26
C ILE A 9 -3.97 -10.14 3.50
N LEU A 10 -3.62 -8.94 3.97
CA LEU A 10 -4.55 -7.81 4.02
C LEU A 10 -4.20 -6.79 2.95
N VAL A 11 -5.15 -6.50 2.05
CA VAL A 11 -5.02 -5.47 1.01
C VAL A 11 -5.77 -4.21 1.45
N CYS A 12 -5.07 -3.10 1.54
CA CYS A 12 -5.57 -1.82 1.98
C CYS A 12 -5.48 -0.79 0.86
N GLY A 13 -6.50 0.06 0.70
CA GLY A 13 -6.50 1.14 -0.29
C GLY A 13 -7.60 2.15 -0.01
N LEU A 14 -7.57 3.32 -0.66
CA LEU A 14 -8.60 4.36 -0.43
C LEU A 14 -9.88 4.11 -1.22
N LYS A 15 -9.79 3.39 -2.34
CA LYS A 15 -10.94 3.06 -3.15
C LYS A 15 -10.93 1.58 -3.51
N GLN A 16 -12.14 1.05 -3.65
CA GLN A 16 -12.36 -0.37 -3.90
C GLN A 16 -11.84 -0.78 -5.28
N GLN A 17 -11.89 0.13 -6.25
CA GLN A 17 -11.46 -0.14 -7.61
C GLN A 17 -9.99 -0.60 -7.67
N GLU A 18 -9.09 0.12 -7.01
CA GLU A 18 -7.65 -0.20 -7.04
C GLU A 18 -7.35 -1.54 -6.35
N ILE A 19 -8.08 -1.85 -5.26
CA ILE A 19 -7.98 -3.13 -4.57
C ILE A 19 -8.43 -4.26 -5.49
N SER A 20 -9.57 -4.09 -6.16
CA SER A 20 -10.15 -5.08 -7.07
C SER A 20 -9.26 -5.33 -8.30
N GLU A 21 -8.59 -4.30 -8.82
CA GLU A 21 -7.63 -4.43 -9.93
C GLU A 21 -6.41 -5.27 -9.52
N LEU A 22 -5.97 -5.21 -8.26
CA LEU A 22 -4.80 -5.93 -7.76
C LEU A 22 -5.10 -7.39 -7.34
N ALA A 23 -6.33 -7.68 -6.92
CA ALA A 23 -6.73 -8.97 -6.34
C ALA A 23 -6.42 -10.21 -7.22
N PRO A 24 -6.60 -10.19 -8.57
CA PRO A 24 -6.25 -11.32 -9.42
C PRO A 24 -4.77 -11.66 -9.38
N PHE A 25 -3.89 -10.65 -9.43
CA PHE A 25 -2.44 -10.83 -9.40
C PHE A 25 -1.96 -11.39 -8.06
N LEU A 26 -2.55 -10.94 -6.95
CA LEU A 26 -2.22 -11.49 -5.63
C LEU A 26 -2.69 -12.93 -5.49
N SER A 27 -3.86 -13.27 -6.04
CA SER A 27 -4.38 -14.64 -6.03
C SER A 27 -3.50 -15.59 -6.85
N GLU A 28 -2.98 -15.12 -7.98
CA GLU A 28 -2.05 -15.87 -8.81
C GLU A 28 -0.67 -16.04 -8.14
N ALA A 29 -0.13 -14.97 -7.56
CA ALA A 29 1.18 -15.00 -6.90
C ALA A 29 1.16 -15.79 -5.57
N PHE A 30 0.02 -15.79 -4.87
CA PHE A 30 -0.17 -16.43 -3.57
C PHE A 30 -1.39 -17.36 -3.58
N PRO A 31 -1.37 -18.48 -4.33
CA PRO A 31 -2.53 -19.35 -4.57
C PRO A 31 -3.03 -20.10 -3.33
N HIS A 32 -2.27 -20.09 -2.23
CA HIS A 32 -2.60 -20.73 -0.97
C HIS A 32 -2.69 -19.72 0.18
N SER A 33 -3.11 -18.49 -0.14
CA SER A 33 -3.34 -17.43 0.82
C SER A 33 -4.83 -17.13 1.01
N ASN A 34 -5.17 -16.56 2.15
CA ASN A 34 -6.45 -15.91 2.38
C ASN A 34 -6.23 -14.42 2.17
N ILE A 35 -6.91 -13.85 1.17
CA ILE A 35 -6.79 -12.44 0.81
C ILE A 35 -8.01 -11.71 1.33
N ASN A 36 -7.81 -10.85 2.32
CA ASN A 36 -8.82 -9.95 2.86
C ASN A 36 -8.54 -8.53 2.35
N SER A 37 -9.59 -7.72 2.20
CA SER A 37 -9.46 -6.33 1.77
C SER A 37 -10.10 -5.37 2.75
N ARG A 38 -9.52 -4.18 2.89
CA ARG A 38 -10.09 -3.07 3.67
C ARG A 38 -9.93 -1.76 2.91
N ILE A 39 -11.05 -1.08 2.70
CA ILE A 39 -11.05 0.33 2.28
C ILE A 39 -10.67 1.17 3.50
N LEU A 40 -9.69 2.05 3.34
CA LEU A 40 -9.25 3.02 4.34
C LEU A 40 -9.83 4.39 4.00
N LEU A 41 -10.62 4.95 4.90
CA LEU A 41 -11.04 6.35 4.80
C LEU A 41 -9.87 7.26 5.15
N LYS A 42 -9.81 8.45 4.55
CA LYS A 42 -8.72 9.41 4.80
C LYS A 42 -8.55 9.74 6.29
N ALA A 43 -9.65 9.79 7.03
CA ALA A 43 -9.65 10.04 8.48
C ALA A 43 -9.05 8.88 9.30
N GLU A 44 -9.09 7.65 8.78
CA GLU A 44 -8.54 6.45 9.45
C GLU A 44 -7.03 6.31 9.26
N LEU A 45 -6.43 7.05 8.33
CA LEU A 45 -5.00 6.91 8.01
C LEU A 45 -4.10 7.44 9.11
N ARG A 46 -4.55 8.46 9.85
CA ARG A 46 -3.85 8.99 11.02
C ARG A 46 -4.24 8.20 12.26
N GLY A 47 -3.24 7.78 13.04
CA GLY A 47 -3.44 6.93 14.21
C GLY A 47 -3.94 5.53 13.87
N PHE A 48 -3.77 5.08 12.61
CA PHE A 48 -4.17 3.74 12.19
C PHE A 48 -3.47 2.67 13.03
N GLN A 49 -4.23 1.68 13.49
CA GLN A 49 -3.70 0.53 14.21
C GLN A 49 -4.27 -0.78 13.64
N LEU A 50 -3.37 -1.70 13.30
CA LEU A 50 -3.68 -3.08 12.92
C LEU A 50 -3.96 -3.99 14.13
N ALA A 51 -3.63 -3.53 15.34
CA ALA A 51 -3.88 -4.26 16.57
C ALA A 51 -5.38 -4.59 16.71
N GLY A 52 -5.71 -5.87 16.76
CA GLY A 52 -7.09 -6.36 16.91
C GLY A 52 -7.73 -6.93 15.65
N ILE A 53 -7.12 -6.76 14.47
CA ILE A 53 -7.55 -7.49 13.27
C ILE A 53 -7.24 -8.98 13.45
N ARG A 54 -8.26 -9.82 13.28
CA ARG A 54 -8.14 -11.29 13.32
C ARG A 54 -8.76 -11.92 12.07
N PRO A 55 -8.10 -12.92 11.45
CA PRO A 55 -6.75 -13.38 11.75
C PRO A 55 -5.70 -12.27 11.51
N ALA A 56 -4.59 -12.32 12.26
CA ALA A 56 -3.55 -11.31 12.13
C ALA A 56 -2.87 -11.47 10.76
N PRO A 57 -2.71 -10.41 9.97
CA PRO A 57 -2.10 -10.54 8.65
C PRO A 57 -0.61 -10.85 8.76
N ASP A 58 -0.15 -11.70 7.85
CA ASP A 58 1.25 -12.06 7.65
C ASP A 58 1.94 -11.10 6.67
N LEU A 59 1.15 -10.53 5.75
CA LEU A 59 1.54 -9.56 4.74
C LEU A 59 0.46 -8.48 4.64
N VAL A 60 0.87 -7.21 4.65
CA VAL A 60 -0.02 -6.09 4.33
C VAL A 60 0.38 -5.49 3.00
N VAL A 61 -0.59 -5.37 2.10
CA VAL A 61 -0.42 -4.75 0.79
C VAL A 61 -1.17 -3.41 0.80
N VAL A 62 -0.47 -2.30 0.63
CA VAL A 62 -1.09 -0.97 0.48
C VAL A 62 -1.11 -0.62 -1.00
N VAL A 63 -2.29 -0.46 -1.59
CA VAL A 63 -2.47 -0.05 -2.98
C VAL A 63 -2.91 1.41 -3.05
N HIS A 64 -2.26 2.17 -3.92
CA HIS A 64 -2.60 3.56 -4.18
C HIS A 64 -2.45 3.87 -5.67
N ARG A 65 -3.46 4.55 -6.23
CA ARG A 65 -3.36 5.09 -7.59
C ARG A 65 -2.59 6.40 -7.56
N ASN A 66 -1.59 6.53 -8.42
CA ASN A 66 -0.77 7.73 -8.56
C ASN A 66 -1.58 8.88 -9.20
N GLU A 67 -2.44 9.53 -8.42
CA GLU A 67 -3.26 10.69 -8.81
C GLU A 67 -2.69 12.01 -8.23
N GLY A 68 -1.40 12.08 -7.87
CA GLY A 68 -0.80 13.29 -7.31
C GLY A 68 0.42 13.02 -6.41
N ARG A 69 0.51 13.74 -5.28
CA ARG A 69 1.62 13.61 -4.32
C ARG A 69 1.64 12.22 -3.69
N VAL A 70 2.52 11.37 -4.19
CA VAL A 70 2.80 10.04 -3.63
C VAL A 70 3.82 10.19 -2.51
N LEU A 71 3.35 10.63 -1.34
CA LEU A 71 4.13 10.64 -0.11
C LEU A 71 3.61 9.48 0.74
N LEU A 72 4.24 8.32 0.62
CA LEU A 72 3.79 7.10 1.26
C LEU A 72 4.51 6.88 2.59
N THR A 73 5.77 7.32 2.70
CA THR A 73 6.68 6.88 3.79
C THR A 73 7.28 8.00 4.63
N ASP A 74 7.32 9.25 4.16
CA ASP A 74 7.77 10.39 4.99
C ASP A 74 6.84 10.58 6.22
N ARG A 75 7.26 11.29 7.27
CA ARG A 75 6.46 11.57 8.49
C ARG A 75 5.14 12.27 8.18
N ASN A 76 5.07 13.01 7.07
CA ASN A 76 3.86 13.65 6.56
C ASN A 76 3.16 12.82 5.48
N GLY A 77 3.65 11.61 5.23
CA GLY A 77 3.14 10.68 4.23
C GLY A 77 1.74 10.20 4.58
N PHE A 78 0.93 10.05 3.55
CA PHE A 78 -0.48 9.72 3.66
C PHE A 78 -0.73 8.36 4.33
N TYR A 79 0.20 7.43 4.17
CA TYR A 79 0.13 6.09 4.76
C TYR A 79 1.16 5.86 5.86
N HIS A 80 1.80 6.90 6.40
CA HIS A 80 2.90 6.74 7.37
C HIS A 80 2.52 5.84 8.55
N ASP A 81 1.40 6.14 9.23
CA ASP A 81 0.95 5.36 10.38
C ASP A 81 0.45 3.96 9.97
N VAL A 82 -0.16 3.84 8.77
CA VAL A 82 -0.59 2.55 8.21
C VAL A 82 0.60 1.63 7.99
N LEU A 83 1.66 2.14 7.35
CA LEU A 83 2.89 1.40 7.09
C LEU A 83 3.64 1.10 8.40
N GLY A 84 3.68 2.06 9.34
CA GLY A 84 4.27 1.85 10.66
C GLY A 84 3.57 0.74 11.44
N SER A 85 2.25 0.75 11.47
CA SER A 85 1.46 -0.30 12.12
C SER A 85 1.59 -1.64 11.41
N ALA A 86 1.59 -1.65 10.07
CA ALA A 86 1.79 -2.84 9.27
C ALA A 86 3.18 -3.46 9.47
N TRP A 87 4.22 -2.64 9.51
CA TRP A 87 5.59 -3.08 9.77
C TRP A 87 5.70 -3.77 11.13
N GLN A 88 5.16 -3.14 12.17
CA GLN A 88 5.17 -3.69 13.53
C GLN A 88 4.41 -5.02 13.62
N GLN A 89 3.23 -5.10 13.01
CA GLN A 89 2.37 -6.29 13.04
C GLN A 89 2.95 -7.47 12.25
N THR A 90 3.45 -7.20 11.05
CA THR A 90 3.89 -8.22 10.08
C THR A 90 5.39 -8.52 10.13
N ARG A 91 6.14 -7.85 11.02
CA ARG A 91 7.62 -7.89 11.09
C ARG A 91 8.29 -7.46 9.79
N GLY A 92 7.72 -6.45 9.14
CA GLY A 92 8.26 -5.85 7.93
C GLY A 92 7.78 -6.46 6.60
N ASN A 93 6.87 -7.43 6.63
CA ASN A 93 6.23 -7.93 5.40
C ASN A 93 5.15 -6.93 4.94
N VAL A 94 5.60 -5.85 4.33
CA VAL A 94 4.74 -4.80 3.77
C VAL A 94 5.07 -4.61 2.30
N LEU A 95 4.05 -4.64 1.45
CA LEU A 95 4.16 -4.35 0.03
C LEU A 95 3.38 -3.07 -0.28
N VAL A 96 4.00 -2.15 -1.01
CA VAL A 96 3.33 -0.93 -1.47
C VAL A 96 3.21 -0.98 -2.98
N VAL A 97 1.98 -0.95 -3.48
CA VAL A 97 1.67 -1.02 -4.91
C VAL A 97 1.18 0.35 -5.38
N LEU A 98 1.92 0.93 -6.31
CA LEU A 98 1.55 2.17 -6.98
C LEU A 98 0.99 1.85 -8.37
N THR A 99 -0.30 2.08 -8.56
CA THR A 99 -0.94 1.92 -9.87
C THR A 99 -0.85 3.22 -10.65
N ARG A 100 -0.70 3.11 -11.97
CA ARG A 100 -0.65 4.27 -12.86
C ARG A 100 -2.04 4.88 -13.03
N THR A 101 -2.11 6.20 -13.14
CA THR A 101 -3.28 6.91 -13.67
C THR A 101 -3.09 7.10 -15.17
N GLU A 102 -4.15 6.92 -15.96
CA GLU A 102 -4.13 7.31 -17.37
C GLU A 102 -3.90 8.83 -17.47
N THR A 103 -2.89 9.22 -18.24
CA THR A 103 -2.57 10.63 -18.46
C THR A 103 -3.67 11.28 -19.30
N ASN A 104 -4.65 11.90 -18.66
CA ASN A 104 -5.53 12.85 -19.33
C ASN A 104 -4.75 14.14 -19.60
N ALA A 105 -4.98 14.77 -20.75
CA ALA A 105 -4.26 15.97 -21.21
C ALA A 105 -4.33 17.16 -20.22
N ASP A 106 -5.28 17.13 -19.27
CA ASP A 106 -5.46 18.14 -18.22
C ASP A 106 -4.94 17.72 -16.83
N ALA A 107 -4.36 16.53 -16.69
CA ALA A 107 -3.97 15.96 -15.40
C ALA A 107 -2.47 16.15 -15.12
N GLU A 108 -2.10 17.33 -14.61
CA GLU A 108 -0.78 17.67 -14.05
C GLU A 108 -0.30 16.78 -12.87
N LEU A 109 -1.07 15.75 -12.50
CA LEU A 109 -0.90 15.01 -11.25
C LEU A 109 -0.18 13.66 -11.39
N CYS A 110 0.24 13.26 -12.59
CA CYS A 110 1.02 12.03 -12.78
C CYS A 110 2.53 12.35 -12.73
N ASP A 111 3.16 12.15 -11.58
CA ASP A 111 4.62 12.31 -11.44
C ASP A 111 5.37 11.04 -11.85
N ALA A 112 5.63 10.90 -13.15
CA ALA A 112 6.37 9.78 -13.71
C ALA A 112 7.84 9.73 -13.22
N GLN A 113 8.42 10.88 -12.89
CA GLN A 113 9.78 10.99 -12.38
C GLN A 113 9.86 10.43 -10.94
N LEU A 114 8.87 10.73 -10.11
CA LEU A 114 8.74 10.19 -8.76
C LEU A 114 8.59 8.66 -8.77
N VAL A 115 7.72 8.10 -9.63
CA VAL A 115 7.57 6.64 -9.76
C VAL A 115 8.90 5.98 -10.18
N ARG A 116 9.62 6.61 -11.10
CA ARG A 116 10.94 6.13 -11.54
C ARG A 116 11.97 6.22 -10.41
N SER A 117 11.97 7.30 -9.64
CA SER A 117 12.88 7.47 -8.49
C SER A 117 12.59 6.43 -7.41
N LEU A 118 11.32 6.27 -7.03
CA LEU A 118 10.88 5.28 -6.04
C LEU A 118 11.25 3.84 -6.41
N SER A 119 11.10 3.49 -7.68
CA SER A 119 11.42 2.15 -8.18
C SER A 119 12.92 1.85 -8.30
N THR A 120 13.78 2.88 -8.29
CA THR A 120 15.23 2.71 -8.54
C THR A 120 16.11 3.09 -7.37
N GLN A 121 15.70 4.07 -6.55
CA GLN A 121 16.50 4.62 -5.45
C GLN A 121 15.95 4.26 -4.06
N GLY A 122 14.70 3.79 -3.96
CA GLY A 122 14.10 3.34 -2.70
C GLY A 122 13.72 4.44 -1.70
N ASP A 123 14.34 5.62 -1.80
CA ASP A 123 14.02 6.77 -0.95
C ASP A 123 12.96 7.68 -1.59
N GLN A 124 12.04 8.18 -0.77
CA GLN A 124 11.17 9.29 -1.15
C GLN A 124 11.89 10.61 -0.94
N PRO A 125 11.87 11.55 -1.91
CA PRO A 125 12.35 12.90 -1.68
C PRO A 125 11.53 13.59 -0.58
N THR A 126 12.22 14.22 0.37
CA THR A 126 11.61 14.97 1.46
C THR A 126 10.90 16.21 0.90
N VAL A 127 9.67 16.47 1.31
CA VAL A 127 8.95 17.67 0.87
C VAL A 127 9.60 18.91 1.51
N GLY A 128 10.34 19.66 0.70
CA GLY A 128 11.08 20.85 1.10
C GLY A 128 12.34 21.12 0.27
N ASP A 129 12.83 20.09 -0.43
CA ASP A 129 14.02 20.18 -1.29
C ASP A 129 13.70 20.38 -2.79
N LEU A 130 12.46 20.75 -3.13
CA LEU A 130 11.99 21.08 -4.49
C LEU A 130 11.71 22.58 -4.64
#